data_AF-A0A533UM87-F1
#
_entry.id   AF-A0A533UM87-F1
#
_cell.length_a   1.000
_cell.length_b   1.000
_cell.length_c   1.000
_cell.angle_alpha   90.00
_cell.angle_beta   90.00
_cell.angle_gamma   90.00
#
_symmetry.space_group_name_H-M   'P 1'
#
loop_
_entity.id
_entity.type
_entity.pdbx_description
1 polymer ?
#
loop_
_entity_poly.entity_id
_entity_poly.type
_entity_poly.pdbx_seq_one_letter_code
_entity_poly.pdbx_strand_id
1 'polypeptide(L)'
;MLEEVESISNQDSALANDDFEIVFNKYLNESSTSIGWTPFSKVREKICEAKNLSKEKFYTLAADLIEQKRERYEVSSGGHEGIIVRGLVHGYVRNL
;
A
#
# COMPACT_ATOMS: atom_id res chain seq x y z
N MET A 1 -38.62 -28.74 -3.10
CA MET A 1 -37.38 -29.29 -2.53
C MET A 1 -36.36 -28.17 -2.63
N LEU A 2 -36.06 -27.56 -1.49
CA LEU A 2 -35.04 -26.52 -1.36
C LEU A 2 -33.69 -27.22 -1.47
N GLU A 3 -32.82 -26.75 -2.35
CA GLU A 3 -31.38 -26.89 -2.16
C GLU A 3 -30.73 -25.52 -2.37
N GLU A 4 -29.94 -25.20 -1.36
CA GLU A 4 -29.39 -23.93 -0.96
C GLU A 4 -28.06 -23.65 -1.64
N VAL A 5 -27.87 -22.38 -1.99
CA VAL A 5 -26.65 -21.57 -1.93
C VAL A 5 -25.28 -22.24 -2.17
N GLU A 6 -24.56 -21.72 -3.16
CA GLU A 6 -23.18 -21.28 -2.93
C GLU A 6 -22.98 -19.93 -3.64
N SER A 7 -23.34 -18.88 -2.90
CA SER A 7 -22.91 -17.51 -3.17
C SER A 7 -21.41 -17.43 -2.93
N ILE A 8 -20.60 -17.75 -3.95
CA ILE A 8 -19.18 -17.42 -3.92
C ILE A 8 -19.09 -15.91 -4.07
N SER A 9 -19.02 -15.24 -2.93
CA SER A 9 -18.83 -13.81 -2.79
C SER A 9 -17.53 -13.44 -3.50
N ASN A 10 -17.63 -12.93 -4.73
CA ASN A 10 -16.56 -12.24 -5.47
C ASN A 10 -16.20 -10.91 -4.77
N GLN A 11 -15.84 -10.95 -3.48
CA GLN A 11 -15.26 -9.82 -2.76
C GLN A 11 -13.74 -9.70 -2.99
N ASP A 12 -13.21 -10.40 -4.00
CA ASP A 12 -11.92 -10.07 -4.63
C ASP A 12 -12.10 -8.92 -5.64
N SER A 13 -12.97 -7.95 -5.32
CA SER A 13 -13.11 -6.73 -6.11
C SER A 13 -11.85 -5.90 -5.89
N ALA A 14 -10.86 -6.19 -6.73
CA ALA A 14 -9.77 -5.35 -7.16
C ALA A 14 -9.90 -3.91 -6.63
N LEU A 15 -9.11 -3.57 -5.60
CA LEU A 15 -8.73 -2.18 -5.39
C LEU A 15 -8.18 -1.68 -6.72
N ALA A 16 -8.95 -0.85 -7.43
CA ALA A 16 -8.43 -0.13 -8.58
C ALA A 16 -7.21 0.68 -8.09
N ASN A 17 -6.19 0.83 -8.91
CA ASN A 17 -4.97 1.55 -8.52
C ASN A 17 -5.29 2.97 -7.97
N ASP A 18 -6.32 3.62 -8.50
CA ASP A 18 -6.80 4.93 -8.05
C ASP A 18 -7.38 4.88 -6.62
N ASP A 19 -8.09 3.81 -6.25
CA ASP A 19 -8.59 3.61 -4.89
C ASP A 19 -7.45 3.32 -3.90
N PHE A 20 -6.42 2.61 -4.35
CA PHE A 20 -5.24 2.35 -3.53
C PHE A 20 -4.47 3.64 -3.24
N GLU A 21 -4.26 4.52 -4.23
CA GLU A 21 -3.57 5.80 -4.03
C GLU A 21 -4.25 6.67 -2.97
N ILE A 22 -5.56 6.82 -3.03
CA ILE A 22 -6.32 7.66 -2.08
C ILE A 22 -6.09 7.14 -0.66
N VAL A 23 -6.21 5.82 -0.49
CA VAL A 23 -6.02 5.14 0.80
C VAL A 23 -4.56 5.26 1.26
N PHE A 24 -3.60 5.04 0.37
CA PHE A 24 -2.18 5.17 0.63
C PHE A 24 -1.82 6.57 1.12
N ASN A 25 -2.27 7.61 0.42
CA ASN A 25 -2.03 9.00 0.79
C ASN A 25 -2.65 9.37 2.13
N LYS A 26 -3.87 8.90 2.39
CA LYS A 26 -4.54 9.11 3.69
C LYS A 26 -3.67 8.57 4.82
N TYR A 27 -3.26 7.31 4.74
CA TYR A 27 -2.48 6.68 5.81
C TYR A 27 -1.04 7.19 5.90
N LEU A 28 -0.46 7.61 4.78
CA LEU A 28 0.84 8.27 4.74
C LEU A 28 0.80 9.60 5.51
N ASN A 29 -0.20 10.44 5.24
CA ASN A 29 -0.38 11.73 5.95
C ASN A 29 -0.68 11.53 7.44
N GLU A 30 -1.52 10.56 7.80
CA GLU A 30 -1.81 10.24 9.21
C GLU A 30 -0.60 9.66 9.98
N SER A 31 0.32 9.03 9.26
CA SER A 31 1.47 8.34 9.86
C SER A 31 2.77 9.15 9.76
N SER A 32 2.70 10.32 9.11
CA SER A 32 3.81 11.24 8.88
C SER A 32 4.37 11.74 10.21
N THR A 33 5.68 11.62 10.35
CA THR A 33 6.44 12.23 11.45
C THR A 33 6.71 13.71 11.12
N SER A 34 7.24 14.50 12.06
CA SER A 34 7.57 15.92 11.83
C SER A 34 8.57 16.19 10.68
N ILE A 35 9.19 15.13 10.13
CA ILE A 35 10.14 15.18 9.00
C ILE A 35 9.51 14.58 7.71
N GLY A 36 8.26 14.11 7.77
CA GLY A 36 7.49 13.62 6.63
C GLY A 36 7.77 12.17 6.22
N TRP A 37 8.88 11.57 6.68
CA TRP A 37 9.18 10.16 6.41
C TRP A 37 8.30 9.23 7.22
N THR A 38 7.72 8.27 6.52
CA THR A 38 6.89 7.21 7.10
C THR A 38 7.46 5.85 6.72
N PRO A 39 7.67 4.93 7.69
CA PRO A 39 8.06 3.56 7.37
C PRO A 39 6.96 2.86 6.57
N PHE A 40 7.35 2.14 5.52
CA PHE A 40 6.42 1.31 4.73
C PHE A 40 5.73 0.26 5.60
N SER A 41 6.40 -0.28 6.61
CA SER A 41 5.81 -1.24 7.55
C SER A 41 4.57 -0.68 8.26
N LYS A 42 4.65 0.56 8.71
CA LYS A 42 3.57 1.25 9.41
C LYS A 42 2.38 1.54 8.51
N VAL A 43 2.64 1.92 7.26
CA VAL A 43 1.58 2.14 6.25
C VAL A 43 0.94 0.82 5.85
N ARG A 44 1.77 -0.21 5.62
CA ARG A 44 1.33 -1.57 5.30
C ARG A 44 0.40 -2.11 6.36
N GLU A 45 0.78 -2.08 7.63
CA GLU A 45 0.00 -2.63 8.74
C GLU A 45 -1.42 -2.07 8.73
N LYS A 46 -1.55 -0.74 8.67
CA LYS A 46 -2.86 -0.06 8.64
C LYS A 46 -3.67 -0.42 7.40
N ILE A 47 -3.05 -0.45 6.21
CA ILE A 47 -3.76 -0.70 4.95
C ILE A 47 -4.16 -2.16 4.82
N CYS A 48 -3.28 -3.10 5.20
CA CYS A 48 -3.57 -4.52 5.17
C CYS A 48 -4.70 -4.86 6.14
N GLU A 49 -4.70 -4.28 7.35
CA GLU A 49 -5.79 -4.43 8.31
C GLU A 49 -7.10 -3.83 7.79
N ALA A 50 -7.08 -2.60 7.27
CA ALA A 50 -8.28 -1.89 6.84
C ALA A 50 -8.90 -2.42 5.53
N LYS A 51 -8.09 -3.04 4.67
CA LYS A 51 -8.51 -3.50 3.32
C LYS A 51 -8.43 -5.01 3.14
N ASN A 52 -8.13 -5.76 4.20
CA ASN A 52 -7.89 -7.20 4.15
C ASN A 52 -6.89 -7.60 3.05
N LEU A 53 -5.84 -6.79 2.89
CA LEU A 53 -4.85 -6.93 1.81
C LEU A 53 -3.69 -7.80 2.30
N SER A 54 -3.17 -8.68 1.43
CA SER A 54 -1.94 -9.39 1.74
C SER A 54 -0.73 -8.46 1.72
N LYS A 55 0.28 -8.80 2.53
CA LYS A 55 1.57 -8.09 2.56
C LYS A 55 2.20 -7.95 1.18
N GLU A 56 2.20 -9.03 0.41
CA GLU A 56 2.78 -9.06 -0.94
C GLU A 56 2.02 -8.12 -1.88
N LYS A 57 0.69 -8.19 -1.90
CA LYS A 57 -0.14 -7.34 -2.75
C LYS A 57 0.02 -5.87 -2.41
N PHE A 58 0.16 -5.52 -1.13
CA PHE A 58 0.47 -4.15 -0.70
C PHE A 58 1.77 -3.64 -1.33
N TYR A 59 2.86 -4.41 -1.25
CA TYR A 59 4.15 -3.97 -1.77
C TYR A 59 4.17 -3.88 -3.30
N THR A 60 3.45 -4.76 -3.99
CA THR A 60 3.27 -4.67 -5.45
C THR A 60 2.54 -3.37 -5.82
N LEU A 61 1.38 -3.11 -5.21
CA LEU A 61 0.60 -1.89 -5.48
C LEU A 61 1.36 -0.62 -5.12
N ALA A 62 2.09 -0.64 -4.00
CA ALA A 62 2.93 0.48 -3.59
C ALA A 62 4.07 0.70 -4.59
N ALA A 63 4.78 -0.34 -5.02
CA ALA A 63 5.85 -0.21 -5.99
C ALA A 63 5.33 0.37 -7.32
N ASP A 64 4.21 -0.14 -7.82
CA ASP A 64 3.57 0.34 -9.04
C ASP A 64 3.13 1.81 -8.90
N LEU A 65 2.53 2.19 -7.77
CA LEU A 65 2.10 3.56 -7.51
C LEU A 65 3.27 4.54 -7.48
N ILE A 66 4.34 4.20 -6.76
CA ILE A 66 5.54 5.04 -6.66
C ILE A 66 6.20 5.18 -8.04
N GLU A 67 6.25 4.09 -8.81
CA GLU A 67 6.83 4.09 -10.16
C GLU A 67 6.01 4.93 -11.14
N GLN A 68 4.68 4.89 -11.05
CA GLN A 68 3.78 5.68 -11.88
C GLN A 68 3.75 7.17 -11.50
N LYS A 69 3.96 7.50 -10.23
CA LYS A 69 3.83 8.87 -9.69
C LYS A 69 5.10 9.34 -8.98
N ARG A 70 6.24 9.17 -9.66
CA ARG A 70 7.57 9.52 -9.15
C ARG A 70 7.73 10.98 -8.74
N GLU A 71 6.91 11.89 -9.29
CA GLU A 71 6.95 13.31 -8.92
C GLU A 71 6.24 13.62 -7.59
N ARG A 72 5.42 12.68 -7.10
CA ARG A 72 4.60 12.85 -5.89
C ARG A 72 5.22 12.17 -4.68
N TYR A 73 6.04 11.15 -4.90
CA TYR A 73 6.57 10.33 -3.82
C TYR A 73 8.08 10.30 -3.85
N GLU A 74 8.67 10.50 -2.67
CA GLU A 74 10.08 10.22 -2.45
C GLU A 74 10.20 8.97 -1.58
N VAL A 75 11.17 8.12 -1.91
CA VAL A 75 11.46 6.89 -1.18
C VAL A 75 12.91 6.88 -0.73
N SER A 76 13.15 6.32 0.45
CA SER A 76 14.48 6.25 1.04
C SER A 76 14.78 4.84 1.54
N SER A 77 16.06 4.47 1.43
CA SER A 77 16.60 3.19 1.92
C SER A 77 16.55 3.10 3.45
N GLY A 78 16.63 1.88 3.97
CA GLY A 78 16.56 1.58 5.39
C GLY A 78 15.19 1.02 5.80
N GLY A 79 14.97 0.81 7.09
CA GLY A 79 13.76 0.17 7.62
C GLY A 79 13.86 -1.36 7.61
N HIS A 80 12.90 -2.03 8.27
CA HIS A 80 12.86 -3.50 8.32
C HIS A 80 12.28 -4.14 7.06
N GLU A 81 11.45 -3.41 6.31
CA GLU A 81 10.78 -3.86 5.09
C GLU A 81 10.40 -2.66 4.21
N GLY A 82 10.14 -2.92 2.92
CA GLY A 82 9.95 -1.86 1.95
C GLY A 82 9.63 -2.35 0.54
N ILE A 83 9.52 -1.42 -0.39
CA ILE A 83 9.38 -1.72 -1.82
C ILE A 83 10.75 -1.87 -2.48
N ILE A 84 10.81 -2.64 -3.57
CA ILE A 84 12.00 -2.73 -4.42
C ILE A 84 11.84 -1.76 -5.58
N VAL A 85 12.70 -0.75 -5.65
CA VAL A 85 12.77 0.19 -6.76
C VAL A 85 14.18 0.10 -7.35
N ARG A 86 14.27 -0.25 -8.64
CA ARG A 86 15.55 -0.42 -9.36
C ARG A 86 16.54 -1.36 -8.66
N GLY A 87 16.02 -2.44 -8.05
CA GLY A 87 16.83 -3.45 -7.36
C GLY A 87 17.25 -3.08 -5.93
N LEU A 88 16.84 -1.93 -5.41
CA LEU A 88 17.12 -1.49 -4.04
C LEU A 88 15.86 -1.50 -3.18
N VAL A 89 15.99 -1.97 -1.94
CA VAL A 89 14.91 -1.94 -0.95
C VAL A 89 14.81 -0.55 -0.33
N HIS A 90 13.64 0.06 -0.45
CA HIS A 90 13.30 1.35 0.14
C HIS A 90 12.21 1.15 1.19
N GLY A 91 12.55 1.30 2.47
CA GLY A 91 11.63 1.09 3.58
C GLY A 91 10.97 2.35 4.15
N TYR A 92 11.28 3.52 3.60
CA TYR A 92 10.60 4.77 3.94
C TYR A 92 10.02 5.45 2.71
N VAL A 93 8.90 6.12 2.90
CA VAL A 93 8.19 6.91 1.89
C VAL A 93 7.69 8.22 2.50
N ARG A 94 7.67 9.27 1.68
CA ARG A 94 7.01 10.55 1.99
C ARG A 94 6.28 11.09 0.76
N ASN A 95 5.30 11.94 1.01
CA ASN A 95 4.65 12.76 -0.01
C ASN A 95 5.48 14.04 -0.22
N LEU A 96 5.59 14.50 -1.45
CA LEU A 96 6.25 15.76 -1.82
C LEU A 96 5.28 16.95 -1.79
#